data_AF-A0A2A5T7R4-F1
#
_entry.id   AF-A0A2A5T7R4-F1
#
_cell.length_a   1.000
_cell.length_b   1.000
_cell.length_c   1.000
_cell.angle_alpha   90.00
_cell.angle_beta   90.00
_cell.angle_gamma   90.00
#
_symmetry.space_group_name_H-M   'P 1'
#
loop_
_entity.id
_entity.type
_entity.pdbx_description
1 polymer ?
#
loop_
_entity_poly.entity_id
_entity_poly.type
_entity_poly.pdbx_seq_one_letter_code
_entity_poly.pdbx_strand_id
1 'polypeptide(L)'
;MERELADKGVTLITGVKKNMKPKVMKFWSRLMLRKRFIIETLFDQLKNISTSSILGTVIVSALWSICWWGILAYASQSKKPSIKMTRLDKQVLIQI
;
A
#
# COMPACT_ATOMS: atom_id res chain seq x y z
N MET A 1 14.25 20.35 6.31
CA MET A 1 13.64 19.02 6.17
C MET A 1 12.32 18.92 6.93
N GLU A 2 12.26 18.75 8.27
CA GLU A 2 10.95 18.69 8.97
C GLU A 2 10.11 19.98 8.85
N ARG A 3 10.75 21.15 8.85
CA ARG A 3 10.06 22.45 8.73
C ARG A 3 9.46 22.66 7.33
N GLU A 4 10.23 22.33 6.28
CA GLU A 4 9.80 22.46 4.88
C GLU A 4 8.64 21.54 4.50
N LEU A 5 8.53 20.38 5.15
CA LEU A 5 7.41 19.45 4.96
C LEU A 5 6.18 19.90 5.75
N ALA A 6 6.37 20.53 6.92
CA ALA A 6 5.28 21.12 7.69
C ALA A 6 4.63 22.31 6.95
N ASP A 7 5.43 23.13 6.25
CA ASP A 7 4.92 24.19 5.36
C ASP A 7 4.08 23.64 4.20
N LYS A 8 4.36 22.40 3.76
CA LYS A 8 3.57 21.68 2.74
C LYS A 8 2.39 20.89 3.33
N GLY A 9 2.11 21.03 4.63
CA GLY A 9 1.03 20.31 5.31
C GLY A 9 1.27 18.81 5.52
N VAL A 10 2.49 18.32 5.27
CA VAL A 10 2.83 16.89 5.36
C VAL A 10 3.46 16.60 6.73
N THR A 11 2.72 15.91 7.59
CA THR A 11 3.25 15.42 8.87
C THR A 11 3.91 14.07 8.72
N LEU A 12 5.23 14.00 8.95
CA LEU A 12 5.98 12.75 8.98
C LEU A 12 5.68 11.94 10.25
N ILE A 13 5.27 10.68 10.06
CA ILE A 13 5.04 9.70 11.13
C ILE A 13 6.11 8.63 11.00
N THR A 14 7.22 8.82 11.72
CA THR A 14 8.39 7.94 11.69
C THR A 14 8.67 7.32 13.06
N GLY A 15 9.21 6.10 13.07
CA GLY A 15 9.66 5.44 14.30
C GLY A 15 10.88 6.13 14.91
N VAL A 16 10.99 6.10 16.24
CA VAL A 16 12.14 6.66 16.96
C VAL A 16 13.35 5.74 16.76
N LYS A 17 14.40 6.21 16.07
CA LYS A 17 15.69 5.51 15.96
C LYS A 17 16.59 5.83 17.15
N LYS A 18 17.51 4.91 17.48
CA LYS A 18 18.48 5.02 18.59
C LYS A 18 19.36 6.29 18.56
N ASN A 19 19.54 6.91 17.39
CA ASN A 19 20.31 8.15 17.21
C ASN A 19 19.45 9.42 17.11
N MET A 20 18.14 9.35 17.41
CA MET A 20 17.25 10.51 17.39
C MET A 20 17.16 11.16 18.77
N LYS A 21 17.16 12.50 18.80
CA LYS A 21 16.91 13.25 20.04
C LYS A 21 15.52 12.88 20.58
N PRO A 22 15.35 12.66 21.89
CA PRO A 22 14.07 12.30 22.48
C PRO A 22 13.09 13.47 22.27
N LYS A 23 12.11 13.27 21.40
CA LYS A 23 11.02 14.20 21.13
C LYS A 23 9.72 13.55 21.59
N VAL A 24 8.90 14.31 22.31
CA VAL A 24 7.60 13.83 22.77
C VAL A 24 6.73 13.54 21.55
N MET A 25 6.54 12.26 21.26
CA MET A 25 5.73 11.80 20.14
C MET A 25 4.24 11.90 20.51
N LYS A 26 3.45 12.58 19.69
CA LYS A 26 1.99 12.65 19.84
C LYS A 26 1.41 11.24 19.94
N PHE A 27 0.44 11.03 20.84
CA PHE A 27 -0.19 9.73 21.09
C PHE A 27 -0.70 9.05 19.79
N TRP A 28 -1.28 9.84 18.89
CA TRP A 28 -1.73 9.42 17.57
C TRP A 28 -0.62 8.81 16.69
N SER A 29 0.56 9.43 16.65
CA SER A 29 1.72 8.92 15.90
C SER A 29 2.20 7.59 16.48
N ARG A 30 2.21 7.45 17.82
CA ARG A 30 2.54 6.20 18.51
C ARG A 30 1.56 5.07 18.18
N LEU A 31 0.26 5.37 18.10
CA LEU A 31 -0.76 4.38 17.70
C LEU A 31 -0.59 3.94 16.25
N MET A 32 -0.32 4.87 15.34
CA MET A 32 -0.09 4.54 13.92
C MET A 32 1.14 3.65 13.73
N LEU A 33 2.24 3.93 14.45
CA LEU A 33 3.44 3.09 14.41
C LEU A 33 3.19 1.68 14.95
N ARG A 34 2.37 1.52 15.98
CA ARG A 34 1.98 0.18 16.49
C ARG A 34 1.17 -0.61 15.47
N LYS A 35 0.20 0.03 14.81
CA LYS A 35 -0.57 -0.62 13.73
C LYS A 35 0.34 -1.05 12.58
N ARG A 36 1.28 -0.20 12.18
CA ARG A 36 2.30 -0.53 11.17
C ARG A 36 3.15 -1.73 11.59
N PHE A 37 3.61 -1.77 12.84
CA PHE A 37 4.42 -2.86 13.35
C PHE A 37 3.70 -4.22 13.32
N ILE A 38 2.41 -4.26 13.65
CA ILE A 38 1.60 -5.49 13.58
C ILE A 38 1.49 -5.97 12.13
N ILE A 39 1.16 -5.07 11.20
CA ILE A 39 1.03 -5.40 9.77
C ILE A 39 2.36 -5.89 9.20
N GLU A 40 3.47 -5.23 9.56
CA GLU A 40 4.82 -5.58 9.10
C GLU A 40 5.25 -6.95 9.65
N THR A 41 4.95 -7.24 10.93
CA THR A 41 5.24 -8.54 11.55
C THR A 41 4.44 -9.67 10.89
N LEU A 42 3.14 -9.45 10.65
CA LEU A 42 2.29 -10.43 9.96
C LEU A 42 2.77 -10.69 8.54
N PHE A 43 3.17 -9.64 7.81
CA PHE A 43 3.69 -9.76 6.46
C PHE A 43 5.03 -10.50 6.41
N ASP A 44 5.93 -10.23 7.36
CA ASP A 44 7.21 -10.91 7.47
C ASP A 44 7.05 -12.41 7.76
N GLN A 45 6.11 -12.77 8.64
CA GLN A 45 5.74 -14.17 8.89
C GLN A 45 5.15 -14.85 7.66
N LEU A 46 4.24 -14.17 6.96
CA LEU A 46 3.64 -14.70 5.73
C LEU A 46 4.71 -14.95 4.66
N LYS A 47 5.68 -14.04 4.53
CA LYS A 47 6.80 -14.17 3.61
C LYS A 47 7.73 -15.33 3.99
N ASN A 48 8.00 -15.52 5.28
CA ASN A 48 8.80 -16.64 5.76
C ASN A 48 8.16 -17.99 5.40
N ILE A 49 6.85 -18.12 5.66
CA ILE A 49 6.07 -19.33 5.33
C ILE A 49 5.95 -19.53 3.80
N SER A 50 5.75 -18.45 3.05
CA SER A 50 5.66 -18.53 1.59
C SER A 50 6.98 -18.91 0.94
N THR A 51 8.11 -18.52 1.54
CA THR A 51 9.46 -18.86 1.06
C THR A 51 9.85 -20.29 1.43
N SER A 52 9.38 -20.80 2.58
CA SER A 52 9.63 -22.19 2.99
C SER A 52 8.79 -23.23 2.23
N SER A 53 7.76 -22.82 1.50
CA SER A 53 7.00 -23.70 0.62
C SER A 53 7.32 -23.41 -0.85
N ILE A 54 7.88 -24.39 -1.55
CA ILE A 54 8.04 -24.36 -3.01
C ILE A 54 6.69 -24.00 -3.68
N LEU A 55 5.58 -24.45 -3.08
CA LEU A 55 4.21 -24.15 -3.50
C LEU A 55 3.86 -22.65 -3.44
N GLY A 56 4.32 -21.91 -2.43
CA GLY A 56 4.05 -20.47 -2.29
C GLY A 56 4.70 -19.65 -3.40
N THR A 57 5.98 -19.89 -3.69
CA THR A 57 6.69 -19.23 -4.79
C THR A 57 6.07 -19.54 -6.16
N VAL A 58 5.64 -20.78 -6.38
CA VAL A 58 4.95 -21.19 -7.61
C VAL A 58 3.59 -20.51 -7.73
N ILE A 59 2.80 -20.42 -6.65
CA ILE A 59 1.51 -19.71 -6.66
C ILE A 59 1.71 -18.20 -6.90
N VAL A 60 2.66 -17.55 -6.23
CA VAL A 60 2.91 -16.11 -6.39
C VAL A 60 3.38 -15.78 -7.82
N SER A 61 4.30 -16.59 -8.38
CA SER A 61 4.76 -16.41 -9.76
C SER A 61 3.68 -16.72 -10.80
N ALA A 62 2.81 -17.70 -10.54
CA ALA A 62 1.64 -17.97 -11.38
C ALA A 62 0.63 -16.81 -11.35
N LEU A 63 0.30 -16.27 -10.17
CA LEU A 63 -0.61 -15.12 -10.02
C LEU A 63 -0.08 -13.87 -10.74
N TRP A 64 1.22 -13.62 -10.64
CA TRP A 64 1.87 -12.52 -11.35
C TRP A 64 1.75 -12.68 -12.87
N SER A 65 2.00 -13.88 -13.38
CA SER A 65 1.93 -14.21 -14.81
C SER A 65 0.51 -14.08 -15.37
N ILE A 66 -0.50 -14.54 -14.61
CA ILE A 66 -1.92 -14.40 -14.98
C ILE A 66 -2.33 -12.93 -15.03
N CYS A 67 -1.90 -12.12 -14.06
CA CYS A 67 -2.18 -10.68 -14.03
C CYS A 67 -1.56 -9.96 -15.23
N TRP A 68 -0.31 -10.28 -15.55
CA TRP A 68 0.38 -9.73 -16.72
C TRP A 68 -0.33 -10.08 -18.03
N TRP A 69 -0.74 -11.34 -18.18
CA TRP A 69 -1.52 -11.79 -19.33
C TRP A 69 -2.88 -11.09 -19.41
N GLY A 70 -3.55 -10.86 -18.27
CA GLY A 70 -4.79 -10.11 -18.19
C GLY A 70 -4.63 -8.65 -18.66
N ILE A 71 -3.54 -8.00 -18.28
CA ILE A 71 -3.22 -6.63 -18.73
C ILE A 71 -2.91 -6.60 -20.22
N LEU A 72 -2.12 -7.56 -20.72
CA LEU A 72 -1.78 -7.66 -22.13
C LEU A 72 -3.02 -7.96 -23.00
N ALA A 73 -3.87 -8.87 -22.54
CA ALA A 73 -5.15 -9.19 -23.16
C ALA A 73 -6.11 -7.99 -23.14
N TYR A 74 -6.12 -7.23 -22.04
CA TYR A 74 -6.89 -5.99 -21.96
C TYR A 74 -6.37 -4.90 -22.91
N ALA A 75 -5.06 -4.77 -23.06
CA ALA A 75 -4.45 -3.83 -23.99
C ALA A 75 -4.70 -4.21 -25.46
N SER A 76 -4.76 -5.51 -25.76
CA SER A 76 -5.05 -6.05 -27.09
C SER A 76 -6.54 -6.03 -27.46
N GLN A 77 -7.44 -5.84 -26.48
CA GLN A 77 -8.87 -5.70 -26.76
C GLN A 77 -9.16 -4.41 -27.55
N SER A 78 -9.63 -4.57 -28.79
CA SER A 78 -10.00 -3.45 -29.66
C SER A 78 -11.22 -2.66 -29.16
N LYS A 79 -12.08 -3.29 -28.35
CA LYS A 79 -13.20 -2.65 -27.63
C LYS A 79 -12.92 -2.61 -26.14
N LYS A 80 -12.53 -1.44 -25.65
CA LYS A 80 -12.35 -1.20 -24.22
C LYS A 80 -13.73 -1.23 -23.54
N PRO A 81 -13.93 -1.99 -22.45
CA PRO A 81 -15.16 -1.93 -21.67
C PRO A 81 -15.27 -0.52 -21.06
N SER A 82 -16.14 0.30 -21.64
CA SER A 82 -16.49 1.61 -21.09
C SER A 82 -17.63 1.39 -20.10
N ILE A 83 -17.34 1.60 -18.81
CA ILE A 83 -18.39 1.69 -17.80
C ILE A 83 -19.20 2.96 -18.09
N LYS A 84 -20.49 2.81 -18.39
CA LYS A 84 -21.42 3.93 -18.51
C LYS A 84 -21.66 4.51 -17.12
N MET A 85 -20.85 5.48 -16.73
CA MET A 85 -20.97 6.16 -15.43
C MET A 85 -22.25 7.02 -15.42
N THR A 86 -23.13 6.76 -14.45
CA THR A 86 -24.32 7.60 -14.24
C THR A 86 -23.90 8.91 -13.58
N ARG A 87 -24.70 9.97 -13.73
CA ARG A 87 -24.37 11.31 -13.21
C ARG A 87 -24.11 11.34 -11.69
N LEU A 88 -24.64 10.37 -10.95
CA LEU A 88 -24.46 10.21 -9.51
C LEU A 88 -23.05 9.69 -9.16
N ASP A 89 -22.52 8.72 -9.90
CA ASP A 89 -21.18 8.16 -9.67
C ASP A 89 -20.07 9.20 -9.85
N LYS A 90 -20.29 10.16 -10.77
CA LYS A 90 -19.36 11.27 -11.02
C LYS A 90 -19.29 12.25 -9.84
N GLN A 91 -20.40 12.46 -9.14
CA GLN A 91 -20.45 13.36 -7.98
C GLN A 91 -19.72 12.75 -6.78
N VAL A 92 -19.88 11.45 -6.55
CA VAL A 92 -19.23 10.72 -5.44
C VAL A 92 -17.70 10.70 -5.60
N LEU A 93 -17.18 10.54 -6.82
CA LEU A 93 -15.73 10.53 -7.07
C LEU A 93 -15.04 11.89 -6.92
N ILE A 94 -15.78 13.01 -7.07
CA ILE A 94 -15.24 14.37 -6.89
C ILE A 94 -15.14 14.73 -5.40
N GLN A 95 -15.84 13.99 -4.52
CA GLN A 95 -15.92 14.26 -3.08
C GLN A 95 -14.90 13.50 -2.23
N ILE A 96 -14.11 12.59 -2.82
CA ILE A 96 -13.03 11.84 -2.15
C ILE A 96 -11.70 12.52 -2.44
#